data_AF-A0A954V7Q0-F1
#
_entry.id   AF-A0A954V7Q0-F1
#
_cell.length_a   1.000
_cell.length_b   1.000
_cell.length_c   1.000
_cell.angle_alpha   90.00
_cell.angle_beta   90.00
_cell.angle_gamma   90.00
#
_symmetry.space_group_name_H-M   'P 1'
#
loop_
_entity.id
_entity.type
_entity.pdbx_description
1 polymer ?
#
loop_
_entity_poly.entity_id
_entity_poly.type
_entity_poly.pdbx_seq_one_letter_code
_entity_poly.pdbx_strand_id
1 'polypeptide(L)'
;MARNEQLIRQHKLLQLLEATRFGRTLGELRDDLVSDLGLGSLHERSVRRDLEALQAAGFPVVTVDTQRGKVWKLGPAFRGTHKITASVTELIALSVGRDLMMPLAGTPFWIGIETFWNKIQQSLPDGVWEHYQKYRDVLHVLGTPAKSYRRHQGILKTLHRAIVEHRVVSAEYQSLGTAK
;
A
#
# COMPACT_ATOMS: atom_id res chain seq x y z
N MET A 1 0.43 17.29 17.79
CA MET A 1 0.22 15.96 17.20
C MET A 1 1.52 15.51 16.57
N ALA A 2 1.94 14.27 16.80
CA ALA A 2 3.19 13.78 16.24
C ALA A 2 3.06 13.63 14.72
N ARG A 3 4.07 14.05 13.94
CA ARG A 3 4.08 13.98 12.46
C ARG A 3 3.81 12.57 11.93
N ASN A 4 4.17 11.54 12.70
CA ASN A 4 3.92 10.14 12.37
C ASN A 4 2.43 9.76 12.42
N GLU A 5 1.66 10.28 13.38
CA GLU A 5 0.21 10.01 13.47
C GLU A 5 -0.54 10.60 12.26
N GLN A 6 -0.10 11.76 11.79
CA GLN A 6 -0.68 12.40 10.62
C GLN A 6 -0.47 11.57 9.35
N LEU A 7 0.75 11.04 9.14
CA LEU A 7 1.05 10.19 8.00
C LEU A 7 0.24 8.89 8.02
N ILE A 8 0.04 8.28 9.20
CA ILE A 8 -0.80 7.08 9.36
C ILE A 8 -2.24 7.39 8.97
N ARG A 9 -2.81 8.51 9.45
CA ARG A 9 -4.18 8.93 9.08
C ARG A 9 -4.32 9.22 7.58
N GLN A 10 -3.36 9.93 6.99
CA GLN A 10 -3.34 10.24 5.56
C GLN A 10 -3.28 8.96 4.71
N HIS A 11 -2.42 8.02 5.06
CA HIS A 11 -2.35 6.73 4.37
C HIS A 11 -3.65 5.96 4.49
N LYS A 12 -4.26 5.94 5.68
CA LYS A 12 -5.54 5.28 5.90
C LYS A 12 -6.69 5.94 5.14
N LEU A 13 -6.72 7.28 5.05
CA LEU A 13 -7.67 8.02 4.23
C LEU A 13 -7.58 7.63 2.75
N LEU A 14 -6.36 7.49 2.20
CA LEU A 14 -6.19 7.02 0.82
C LEU A 14 -6.82 5.63 0.63
N GLN A 15 -6.55 4.68 1.51
CA GLN A 15 -7.15 3.34 1.44
C GLN A 15 -8.69 3.38 1.48
N LEU A 16 -9.28 4.21 2.36
CA LEU A 16 -10.74 4.35 2.48
C LEU A 16 -11.36 4.96 1.22
N LEU A 17 -10.70 5.95 0.63
CA LEU A 17 -11.16 6.61 -0.59
C LEU A 17 -10.96 5.73 -1.85
N GLU A 18 -9.95 4.87 -1.87
CA GLU A 18 -9.75 3.85 -2.91
C GLU A 18 -10.84 2.79 -2.89
N ALA A 19 -11.26 2.36 -1.70
CA ALA A 19 -12.29 1.35 -1.52
C ALA A 19 -13.71 1.85 -1.82
N THR A 20 -13.93 3.18 -1.91
CA THR A 20 -15.29 3.76 -2.02
C THR A 20 -15.59 4.45 -3.34
N ARG A 21 -16.52 3.85 -4.10
CA ARG A 21 -16.95 4.39 -5.41
C ARG A 21 -17.73 5.71 -5.30
N PHE A 22 -18.59 5.86 -4.30
CA PHE A 22 -19.46 7.04 -4.17
C PHE A 22 -18.88 8.14 -3.29
N GLY A 23 -17.70 7.92 -2.72
CA GLY A 23 -17.11 8.81 -1.72
C GLY A 23 -17.78 8.68 -0.36
N ARG A 24 -17.16 9.35 0.61
CA ARG A 24 -17.61 9.41 2.00
C ARG A 24 -17.67 10.86 2.49
N THR A 25 -18.63 11.15 3.35
CA THR A 25 -18.71 12.43 4.05
C THR A 25 -17.56 12.57 5.03
N LEU A 26 -17.32 13.80 5.51
CA LEU A 26 -16.25 14.06 6.48
C LEU A 26 -16.49 13.34 7.82
N GLY A 27 -17.76 13.23 8.24
CA GLY A 27 -18.15 12.48 9.44
C GLY A 27 -17.91 10.98 9.29
N GLU A 28 -18.30 10.39 8.16
CA GLU A 28 -18.03 8.97 7.86
C GLU A 28 -16.51 8.68 7.87
N LEU A 29 -15.70 9.51 7.21
CA LEU A 29 -14.24 9.34 7.20
C LEU A 29 -13.62 9.47 8.59
N ARG A 30 -14.15 10.37 9.43
CA ARG A 30 -13.73 10.49 10.83
C ARG A 30 -14.03 9.19 11.57
N ASP A 31 -15.24 8.67 11.45
CA ASP A 31 -15.69 7.48 12.18
C ASP A 31 -14.91 6.23 11.73
N ASP A 32 -14.66 6.09 10.44
CA ASP A 32 -13.80 5.03 9.90
C ASP A 32 -12.36 5.13 10.45
N LEU A 33 -11.79 6.33 10.50
CA LEU A 33 -10.44 6.52 11.05
C LEU A 33 -10.38 6.20 12.54
N VAL A 34 -11.39 6.60 13.31
CA VAL A 34 -11.51 6.29 14.74
C VAL A 34 -11.59 4.79 14.95
N SER A 35 -12.44 4.12 14.19
CA SER A 35 -12.65 2.67 14.29
C SER A 35 -11.41 1.88 13.84
N ASP A 36 -10.88 2.17 12.65
CA ASP A 36 -9.82 1.37 12.04
C ASP A 36 -8.43 1.61 12.65
N LEU A 37 -8.20 2.78 13.25
CA LEU A 37 -6.93 3.12 13.91
C LEU A 37 -7.02 3.08 15.44
N GLY A 38 -8.18 2.71 16.01
CA GLY A 38 -8.38 2.61 17.46
C GLY A 38 -8.18 3.94 18.20
N LEU A 39 -8.54 5.07 17.59
CA LEU A 39 -8.35 6.40 18.18
C LEU A 39 -9.44 6.67 19.23
N GLY A 40 -9.09 7.31 20.34
CA GLY A 40 -10.09 7.69 21.35
C GLY A 40 -11.07 8.77 20.87
N SER A 41 -10.55 9.78 20.16
CA SER A 41 -11.38 10.81 19.51
C SER A 41 -10.63 11.45 18.34
N LEU A 42 -11.38 11.93 17.35
CA LEU A 42 -10.83 12.68 16.22
C LEU A 42 -11.81 13.76 15.79
N HIS A 43 -11.36 15.01 15.68
CA HIS A 43 -12.21 16.10 15.23
C HIS A 43 -12.26 16.16 13.69
N GLU A 44 -13.42 16.47 13.11
CA GLU A 44 -13.60 16.55 11.65
C GLU A 44 -12.64 17.55 10.98
N ARG A 45 -12.31 18.65 11.67
CA ARG A 45 -11.29 19.62 11.22
C ARG A 45 -9.92 18.98 10.98
N SER A 46 -9.55 17.96 11.75
CA SER A 46 -8.29 17.22 11.55
C SER A 46 -8.35 16.37 10.28
N VAL A 47 -9.46 15.68 10.05
CA VAL A 47 -9.69 14.89 8.83
C VAL A 47 -9.66 15.79 7.60
N ARG A 48 -10.32 16.96 7.67
CA ARG A 48 -10.30 17.96 6.59
C ARG A 48 -8.88 18.43 6.27
N ARG A 49 -8.09 18.77 7.30
CA ARG A 49 -6.69 19.17 7.13
C ARG A 49 -5.85 18.07 6.49
N ASP A 50 -6.08 16.81 6.86
CA ASP A 50 -5.36 15.68 6.30
C ASP A 50 -5.73 15.45 4.82
N LEU A 51 -7.00 15.64 4.45
CA LEU A 51 -7.47 15.60 3.05
C LEU A 51 -6.90 16.77 2.23
N GLU A 52 -6.88 17.98 2.77
CA GLU A 52 -6.28 19.16 2.13
C GLU A 52 -4.77 18.98 1.93
N ALA A 53 -4.08 18.36 2.90
CA ALA A 53 -2.67 18.02 2.76
C ALA A 53 -2.41 16.97 1.65
N LEU A 54 -3.29 15.98 1.50
CA LEU A 54 -3.24 15.04 0.38
C LEU A 54 -3.45 15.77 -0.96
N GLN A 55 -4.40 16.70 -1.05
CA GLN A 55 -4.59 17.51 -2.26
C GLN A 55 -3.36 18.36 -2.58
N ALA A 56 -2.78 19.01 -1.57
CA ALA A 56 -1.56 19.81 -1.73
C ALA A 56 -0.35 18.96 -2.17
N ALA A 57 -0.31 17.68 -1.79
CA ALA A 57 0.68 16.71 -2.25
C ALA A 57 0.39 16.15 -3.66
N GLY A 58 -0.68 16.61 -4.33
CA GLY A 58 -1.01 16.22 -5.69
C GLY A 58 -1.89 14.97 -5.82
N PHE A 59 -2.39 14.42 -4.71
CA PHE A 59 -3.38 13.34 -4.78
C PHE A 59 -4.70 13.89 -5.34
N PRO A 60 -5.38 13.19 -6.27
CA PRO A 60 -6.60 13.67 -6.92
C PRO A 60 -7.82 13.48 -6.02
N VAL A 61 -7.75 13.92 -4.77
CA VAL A 61 -8.88 13.92 -3.85
C VAL A 61 -9.79 15.08 -4.25
N VAL A 62 -11.06 14.80 -4.53
CA VAL A 62 -12.05 15.79 -4.95
C VAL A 62 -13.25 15.76 -4.03
N THR A 63 -13.95 16.89 -4.01
CA THR A 63 -15.17 17.03 -3.23
C THR A 63 -16.35 17.20 -4.17
N VAL A 64 -17.43 16.45 -3.91
CA VAL A 64 -18.63 16.45 -4.74
C VAL A 64 -19.84 16.61 -3.86
N ASP A 65 -20.74 17.52 -4.24
CA ASP A 65 -22.03 17.66 -3.58
C ASP A 65 -22.97 16.56 -4.06
N THR A 66 -23.58 15.86 -3.11
CA THR A 66 -24.53 14.78 -3.35
C THR A 66 -25.78 14.99 -2.52
N GLN A 67 -26.82 14.18 -2.73
CA GLN A 67 -28.02 14.19 -1.89
C GLN A 67 -27.72 13.89 -0.41
N ARG A 68 -26.59 13.21 -0.11
CA ARG A 68 -26.11 12.93 1.26
C ARG A 68 -25.29 14.08 1.85
N GLY A 69 -25.15 15.18 1.11
CA GLY A 69 -24.25 16.28 1.42
C GLY A 69 -22.89 16.16 0.71
N LYS A 70 -21.92 16.92 1.21
CA LYS A 70 -20.60 17.08 0.63
C LYS A 70 -19.72 15.86 0.92
N VAL A 71 -19.38 15.09 -0.11
CA VAL A 71 -18.57 13.86 0.01
C VAL A 71 -17.18 14.05 -0.62
N TRP A 72 -16.20 13.40 -0.02
CA TRP A 72 -14.84 13.30 -0.52
C TRP A 72 -14.65 11.98 -1.25
N LYS A 73 -14.00 12.00 -2.42
CA LYS A 73 -13.66 10.80 -3.20
C LYS A 73 -12.38 11.03 -4.00
N LEU A 74 -11.75 9.94 -4.43
CA LEU A 74 -10.73 10.03 -5.46
C LEU A 74 -11.38 10.35 -6.81
N GLY A 75 -10.81 11.35 -7.48
CA GLY A 75 -11.20 11.84 -8.78
C GLY A 75 -11.00 10.77 -9.88
N PRO A 76 -11.60 10.99 -11.06
CA PRO A 76 -11.57 10.01 -12.16
C PRO A 76 -10.15 9.59 -12.56
N ALA A 77 -9.18 10.50 -12.42
CA ALA A 77 -7.78 10.30 -12.75
C ALA A 77 -7.12 9.14 -11.97
N PHE A 78 -7.60 8.79 -10.78
CA PHE A 78 -7.05 7.68 -9.97
C PHE A 78 -7.79 6.35 -10.19
N ARG A 79 -8.99 6.39 -10.78
CA ARG A 79 -9.81 5.19 -11.07
C ARG A 79 -9.53 4.61 -12.46
N GLY A 80 -8.92 5.41 -13.34
CA GLY A 80 -8.32 4.91 -14.56
C GLY A 80 -7.03 4.18 -14.22
N THR A 81 -6.78 3.05 -14.87
CA THR A 81 -5.43 2.52 -15.00
C THR A 81 -4.56 3.66 -15.54
N HIS A 82 -3.72 4.26 -14.69
CA HIS A 82 -2.65 5.11 -15.20
C HIS A 82 -1.93 4.25 -16.24
N LYS A 83 -1.86 4.70 -17.49
CA LYS A 83 -1.05 4.03 -18.50
C LYS A 83 0.40 4.19 -18.02
N ILE A 84 0.92 3.16 -17.39
CA ILE A 84 2.31 3.13 -16.96
C ILE A 84 3.12 2.89 -18.23
N THR A 85 3.81 3.92 -18.70
CA THR A 85 4.83 3.78 -19.74
C THR A 85 6.14 3.46 -19.05
N ALA A 86 6.78 2.36 -19.45
CA ALA A 86 8.12 1.98 -18.99
C ALA A 86 8.92 1.45 -20.17
N SER A 87 10.19 1.82 -20.22
CA SER A 87 11.19 1.24 -21.11
C SER A 87 11.65 -0.13 -20.61
N VAL A 88 12.24 -0.93 -21.51
CA VAL A 88 12.85 -2.22 -21.15
C VAL A 88 13.86 -2.09 -20.00
N THR A 89 14.72 -1.07 -20.05
CA THR A 89 15.76 -0.85 -19.03
C THR A 89 15.17 -0.55 -17.66
N GLU A 90 14.10 0.26 -17.61
CA GLU A 90 13.37 0.54 -16.36
C GLU A 90 12.71 -0.73 -15.80
N LEU A 91 12.14 -1.58 -16.66
CA LEU A 91 11.55 -2.86 -16.23
C LEU A 91 12.59 -3.82 -15.68
N ILE A 92 13.77 -3.90 -16.29
CA ILE A 92 14.88 -4.70 -15.78
C ILE A 92 15.30 -4.20 -14.40
N ALA A 93 15.58 -2.89 -14.26
CA ALA A 93 15.98 -2.29 -12.99
C ALA A 93 14.93 -2.53 -11.88
N LEU A 94 13.65 -2.39 -12.21
CA LEU A 94 12.56 -2.57 -11.29
C LEU A 94 12.29 -4.05 -10.95
N SER A 95 12.57 -4.98 -11.87
CA SER A 95 12.52 -6.42 -11.61
C SER A 95 13.52 -6.87 -10.54
N VAL A 96 14.69 -6.22 -10.46
CA VAL A 96 15.67 -6.44 -9.37
C VAL A 96 15.04 -6.08 -8.02
N GLY A 97 14.33 -4.95 -7.95
CA GLY A 97 13.59 -4.55 -6.75
C GLY A 97 12.52 -5.57 -6.35
N ARG A 98 11.79 -6.11 -7.33
CA ARG A 98 10.81 -7.19 -7.10
C ARG A 98 11.47 -8.45 -6.51
N ASP A 99 12.62 -8.86 -7.04
CA ASP A 99 13.35 -10.03 -6.53
C ASP A 99 13.83 -9.83 -5.09
N LEU A 100 14.30 -8.63 -4.75
CA LEU A 100 14.70 -8.27 -3.39
C LEU A 100 13.54 -8.32 -2.39
N MET A 101 12.29 -8.19 -2.85
CA MET A 101 11.09 -8.32 -2.03
C MET A 101 10.63 -9.77 -1.83
N MET A 102 11.25 -10.76 -2.49
CA MET A 102 10.89 -12.18 -2.38
C MET A 102 10.83 -12.72 -0.93
N PRO A 103 11.71 -12.31 0.02
CA PRO A 103 11.55 -12.69 1.42
C PRO A 103 10.17 -12.32 1.98
N LEU A 104 9.62 -11.17 1.59
CA LEU A 104 8.35 -10.64 2.09
C LEU A 104 7.11 -11.38 1.55
N ALA A 105 7.28 -12.49 0.83
CA ALA A 105 6.21 -13.31 0.30
C ALA A 105 5.13 -13.64 1.35
N GLY A 106 3.88 -13.31 1.04
CA GLY A 106 2.72 -13.48 1.93
C GLY A 106 2.37 -12.26 2.79
N THR A 107 3.16 -11.19 2.73
CA THR A 107 2.83 -9.91 3.38
C THR A 107 2.04 -8.98 2.45
N PRO A 108 1.36 -7.94 2.98
CA PRO A 108 0.76 -6.89 2.16
C PRO A 108 1.74 -6.22 1.19
N PHE A 109 3.02 -6.13 1.53
CA PHE A 109 4.06 -5.57 0.65
C PHE A 109 4.29 -6.45 -0.58
N TRP A 110 4.36 -7.78 -0.40
CA TRP A 110 4.45 -8.72 -1.52
C TRP A 110 3.22 -8.68 -2.42
N ILE A 111 2.03 -8.61 -1.80
CA ILE A 111 0.78 -8.48 -2.56
C ILE A 111 0.77 -7.17 -3.37
N GLY A 112 1.26 -6.08 -2.77
CA GLY A 112 1.41 -4.79 -3.44
C GLY A 112 2.30 -4.85 -4.68
N ILE A 113 3.51 -5.41 -4.57
CA ILE A 113 4.43 -5.48 -5.71
C ILE A 113 3.93 -6.42 -6.81
N GLU A 114 3.31 -7.56 -6.46
CA GLU A 114 2.74 -8.48 -7.44
C GLU A 114 1.58 -7.86 -8.22
N THR A 115 0.65 -7.21 -7.52
CA THR A 115 -0.49 -6.55 -8.17
C THR A 115 -0.04 -5.37 -9.04
N PHE A 116 1.03 -4.68 -8.67
CA PHE A 116 1.66 -3.67 -9.50
C PHE A 116 2.29 -4.26 -10.76
N TRP A 117 3.02 -5.38 -10.65
CA TRP A 117 3.63 -6.06 -11.80
C TRP A 117 2.58 -6.56 -12.81
N ASN A 118 1.45 -7.07 -12.32
CA ASN A 118 0.32 -7.45 -13.17
C ASN A 118 -0.27 -6.24 -13.93
N LYS A 119 -0.36 -5.07 -13.30
CA LYS A 119 -0.83 -3.84 -13.96
C LYS A 119 0.16 -3.35 -15.02
N ILE A 120 1.46 -3.46 -14.78
CA ILE A 120 2.49 -3.15 -15.77
C ILE A 120 2.35 -4.06 -16.98
N GLN A 121 2.25 -5.38 -16.77
CA GLN A 121 2.06 -6.33 -17.87
C GLN A 121 0.82 -5.99 -18.72
N GLN A 122 -0.29 -5.61 -18.08
CA GLN A 122 -1.53 -5.27 -18.78
C GLN A 122 -1.51 -3.92 -19.51
N SER A 123 -0.57 -3.03 -19.18
CA SER A 123 -0.53 -1.65 -19.71
C SER A 123 0.55 -1.43 -20.77
N LEU A 124 1.46 -2.37 -20.93
CA LEU A 124 2.56 -2.29 -21.90
C LEU A 124 2.21 -2.94 -23.25
N PRO A 125 2.80 -2.46 -24.36
CA PRO A 125 2.78 -3.19 -25.62
C PRO A 125 3.46 -4.55 -25.49
N ASP A 126 2.90 -5.59 -26.14
CA ASP A 126 3.41 -6.97 -26.07
C ASP A 126 4.90 -7.08 -26.40
N GLY A 127 5.38 -6.36 -27.42
CA GLY A 127 6.79 -6.39 -27.83
C GLY A 127 7.76 -5.86 -26.76
N VAL A 128 7.35 -4.90 -25.92
CA VAL A 128 8.18 -4.41 -24.80
C VAL A 128 8.25 -5.47 -23.70
N TRP A 129 7.13 -6.12 -23.41
CA TRP A 129 7.04 -7.17 -22.40
C TRP A 129 7.85 -8.41 -22.81
N GLU A 130 7.72 -8.88 -24.05
CA GLU A 130 8.49 -9.99 -24.60
C GLU A 130 10.00 -9.71 -24.56
N HIS A 131 10.42 -8.49 -24.90
CA HIS A 131 11.82 -8.11 -24.85
C HIS A 131 12.36 -8.10 -23.41
N TYR A 132 11.57 -7.59 -22.46
CA TYR A 132 11.88 -7.68 -21.02
C TYR A 132 12.04 -9.15 -20.56
N GLN A 133 11.13 -10.05 -20.95
CA GLN A 133 11.21 -11.47 -20.57
C GLN A 133 12.50 -12.13 -21.09
N LYS A 134 12.83 -11.92 -22.37
CA LYS A 134 14.08 -12.42 -22.97
C LYS A 134 15.32 -11.92 -22.23
N TYR A 135 15.32 -10.65 -21.81
CA TYR A 135 16.43 -10.09 -21.02
C TYR A 135 16.47 -10.64 -19.60
N ARG A 136 15.32 -10.94 -18.99
CA ARG A 136 15.26 -11.49 -17.64
C ARG A 136 15.69 -12.96 -17.58
N ASP A 137 15.53 -13.71 -18.66
CA ASP A 137 16.01 -15.09 -18.78
C ASP A 137 17.54 -15.18 -18.71
N VAL A 138 18.27 -14.15 -19.18
CA VAL A 138 19.74 -14.09 -19.12
C VAL A 138 20.27 -13.38 -17.88
N LEU A 139 19.48 -12.49 -17.28
CA LEU A 139 19.88 -11.72 -16.11
C LEU A 139 19.38 -12.40 -14.84
N HIS A 140 20.22 -13.19 -14.18
CA HIS A 140 19.92 -13.74 -12.86
C HIS A 140 20.50 -12.85 -11.76
N VAL A 141 19.63 -12.21 -10.99
CA VAL A 141 20.03 -11.61 -9.71
C VAL A 141 20.18 -12.74 -8.70
N LEU A 142 21.42 -13.09 -8.38
CA LEU A 142 21.73 -13.92 -7.22
C LEU A 142 21.45 -13.11 -5.95
N GLY A 143 20.18 -13.06 -5.55
CA GLY A 143 19.84 -12.72 -4.18
C GLY A 143 20.42 -13.77 -3.25
N THR A 144 20.95 -13.35 -2.10
CA THR A 144 21.19 -14.26 -0.97
C THR A 144 19.94 -15.13 -0.75
N PRO A 145 20.07 -16.41 -0.35
CA PRO A 145 18.93 -17.32 -0.26
C PRO A 145 17.82 -16.66 0.55
N ALA A 146 16.74 -16.29 -0.16
CA ALA A 146 15.68 -15.50 0.40
C ALA A 146 15.02 -16.31 1.53
N LYS A 147 15.12 -15.83 2.77
CA LYS A 147 14.32 -16.38 3.87
C LYS A 147 12.86 -16.12 3.52
N SER A 148 12.16 -17.15 3.06
CA SER A 148 10.73 -17.05 2.76
C SER A 148 9.94 -16.89 4.05
N TYR A 149 9.26 -15.75 4.21
CA TYR A 149 8.39 -15.51 5.36
C TYR A 149 6.97 -16.08 5.17
N ARG A 150 6.71 -16.84 4.11
CA ARG A 150 5.38 -17.41 3.82
C ARG A 150 4.81 -18.19 5.01
N ARG A 151 5.64 -19.03 5.66
CA ARG A 151 5.23 -19.80 6.85
C ARG A 151 4.95 -18.93 8.08
N HIS A 152 5.43 -17.69 8.08
CA HIS A 152 5.32 -16.73 9.17
C HIS A 152 4.21 -15.70 8.93
N GLN A 153 3.36 -15.88 7.90
CA GLN A 153 2.29 -14.94 7.56
C GLN A 153 1.38 -14.62 8.75
N GLY A 154 1.02 -15.63 9.56
CA GLY A 154 0.21 -15.43 10.76
C GLY A 154 0.90 -14.54 11.80
N ILE A 155 2.18 -14.77 12.05
CA ILE A 155 3.00 -13.97 12.97
C ILE A 155 3.07 -12.53 12.48
N LEU A 156 3.37 -12.32 11.20
CA LEU A 156 3.46 -10.99 10.60
C LEU A 156 2.12 -10.24 10.64
N LYS A 157 0.99 -10.93 10.43
CA LYS A 157 -0.34 -10.33 10.56
C LYS A 157 -0.62 -9.88 11.99
N THR A 158 -0.25 -10.68 12.99
CA THR A 158 -0.38 -10.33 14.41
C THR A 158 0.48 -9.13 14.77
N LEU A 159 1.73 -9.10 14.34
CA LEU A 159 2.65 -7.97 14.57
C LEU A 159 2.13 -6.69 13.90
N HIS A 160 1.68 -6.78 12.64
CA HIS A 160 1.15 -5.64 11.92
C HIS A 160 -0.09 -5.07 12.63
N ARG A 161 -1.01 -5.93 13.07
CA ARG A 161 -2.17 -5.50 13.85
C ARG A 161 -1.75 -4.82 15.16
N ALA A 162 -0.80 -5.40 15.88
CA ALA A 162 -0.32 -4.83 17.14
C ALA A 162 0.33 -3.45 16.95
N ILE A 163 1.08 -3.24 15.85
CA ILE A 163 1.66 -1.94 15.51
C ILE A 163 0.55 -0.90 15.26
N VAL A 164 -0.46 -1.25 14.46
CA VAL A 164 -1.58 -0.33 14.13
C VAL A 164 -2.40 0.00 15.37
N GLU A 165 -2.63 -0.99 16.24
CA GLU A 165 -3.46 -0.83 17.45
C GLU A 165 -2.66 -0.37 18.69
N HIS A 166 -1.36 -0.07 18.54
CA HIS A 166 -0.47 0.29 19.63
C HIS A 166 -0.45 -0.72 20.80
N ARG A 167 -0.47 -2.02 20.48
CA ARG A 167 -0.49 -3.11 21.46
C ARG A 167 0.88 -3.75 21.64
N VAL A 168 1.17 -4.15 22.88
CA VAL A 168 2.36 -4.95 23.20
C VAL A 168 2.10 -6.41 22.83
N VAL A 169 3.10 -7.06 22.24
CA VAL A 169 3.09 -8.50 21.94
C VAL A 169 4.15 -9.21 22.77
N SER A 170 3.82 -10.43 23.21
CA SER A 170 4.81 -11.36 23.76
C SER A 170 5.25 -12.31 22.64
N ALA A 171 6.54 -12.59 22.57
CA ALA A 171 7.11 -13.49 21.56
C ALA A 171 8.07 -14.47 22.24
N GLU A 172 7.89 -15.74 21.94
CA GLU A 172 8.88 -16.77 22.28
C GLU A 172 10.00 -16.73 21.23
N TYR A 173 11.22 -16.47 21.69
CA TYR A 173 12.38 -16.33 20.82
C TYR A 173 13.37 -17.46 21.09
N GLN A 174 13.60 -18.31 20.09
CA GLN A 174 14.64 -19.33 20.17
C GLN A 174 16.00 -18.71 19.86
N SER A 175 16.93 -18.80 20.80
CA SER A 175 18.30 -18.30 20.64
C SER A 175 19.06 -19.04 19.54
N LEU A 176 20.00 -18.34 18.90
CA LEU A 176 20.90 -18.92 17.91
C LEU A 176 21.73 -20.05 18.54
N GLY A 177 21.69 -21.25 17.96
CA GLY A 177 22.43 -22.43 18.41
C GLY A 177 21.61 -23.53 19.08
N THR A 178 20.30 -23.32 19.27
CA THR A 178 19.43 -24.27 20.00
C THR A 178 18.49 -25.08 19.10
N ALA A 179 18.63 -24.95 17.77
CA ALA A 179 17.90 -25.78 16.81
C ALA A 179 18.60 -27.15 16.69
N LYS A 180 17.95 -28.20 17.19
CA LYS A 180 18.29 -29.60 16.86
C LYS A 180 17.78 -29.96 15.47
#